data_AF-A0A7C4VNY3-F1
#
_entry.id   AF-A0A7C4VNY3-F1
#
_cell.length_a   1.000
_cell.length_b   1.000
_cell.length_c   1.000
_cell.angle_alpha   90.00
_cell.angle_beta   90.00
_cell.angle_gamma   90.00
#
_symmetry.space_group_name_H-M   'P 1'
#
loop_
_entity.id
_entity.type
_entity.pdbx_description
1 polymer ?
#
loop_
_entity_poly.entity_id
_entity_poly.type
_entity_poly.pdbx_seq_one_letter_code
_entity_poly.pdbx_strand_id
1 'polypeptide(L)'
;SEVVRIIEEFRQYLNTEEARSHLNWLKEREPKETKDILEKLRSLPRDSQEFVELVLYGLLPNAQSRYAKRVSIAPAFMNIKKFFARFNYTEDDWREFANLVYDLISRFQEDPDNLENLIKGFTSQRLSKAIQCGSLSPIFFAIDSRFPIVNNREIRTFRRLSSTILGRSEELNQKLDSYLSNIQKIRKFCKILNEDYGFKEIMDMAVFDLFCYWFDESTKKRAKVHEPQKTSEQKKMIEETIFEQTEVEQPFSIPKEARKVIWHAKDFSTKQLYEMWKDGELNIQPEFQRFEVWDSTKKSRLIESALLDVPIPPIYLAEENDNKYSVVDGQQRLRAFFDFFDGNLALRGLLVLRELNGKEFAELEKEDKSRLWNFTPHVIIIKKESHPDIKFEIFERFNTGSVKLNDQELRNCIYRGEYNNLLKELSENRDFQLLLGLNKPHKRMVDRELILRFFAFWHSTYLRYEPPMKSFLNNEMSKYRNLNEEEKEKMRKLFKKSIDLTKTVFGENSFRRFQVGNETDPNGMWEKRKINKALFDIVMYGFVDYEKHQIVPNSDAIREELIWLMTHDQEFIDSITLSTNDKSRVLTRFEK
;
A
#
# COMPACT_ATOMS: atom_id res chain seq x y z
N SER A 1 13.41 -32.34 0.67
CA SER A 1 13.44 -30.95 0.16
C SER A 1 12.34 -30.14 0.86
N GLU A 2 12.42 -28.81 0.87
CA GLU A 2 11.38 -27.96 1.47
C GLU A 2 9.98 -28.23 0.89
N VAL A 3 9.90 -28.52 -0.41
CA VAL A 3 8.67 -28.86 -1.14
C VAL A 3 8.04 -30.14 -0.56
N VAL A 4 8.82 -31.20 -0.32
CA VAL A 4 8.30 -32.46 0.28
C VAL A 4 7.69 -32.21 1.65
N ARG A 5 8.36 -31.41 2.51
CA ARG A 5 7.82 -31.06 3.83
C ARG A 5 6.48 -30.33 3.72
N ILE A 6 6.37 -29.36 2.81
CA ILE A 6 5.12 -28.61 2.59
C ILE A 6 3.99 -29.55 2.16
N ILE A 7 4.28 -30.51 1.28
CA ILE A 7 3.31 -31.50 0.80
C ILE A 7 2.83 -32.38 1.96
N GLU A 8 3.74 -32.89 2.79
CA GLU A 8 3.41 -33.74 3.94
C GLU A 8 2.55 -33.01 4.97
N GLU A 9 2.89 -31.75 5.28
CA GLU A 9 2.09 -30.92 6.19
C GLU A 9 0.68 -30.64 5.62
N PHE A 10 0.57 -30.38 4.32
CA PHE A 10 -0.73 -30.22 3.68
C PHE A 10 -1.55 -31.51 3.69
N ARG A 11 -0.92 -32.67 3.48
CA ARG A 11 -1.60 -33.98 3.59
C ARG A 11 -2.16 -34.23 4.98
N GLN A 12 -1.48 -33.77 6.03
CA GLN A 12 -2.04 -33.81 7.38
C GLN A 12 -3.26 -32.89 7.49
N TYR A 13 -3.15 -31.67 6.96
CA TYR A 13 -4.27 -30.72 6.94
C TYR A 13 -5.48 -31.22 6.16
N LEU A 14 -5.30 -31.94 5.04
CA LEU A 14 -6.39 -32.54 4.26
C LEU A 14 -7.31 -33.46 5.08
N ASN A 15 -6.83 -34.03 6.18
CA ASN A 15 -7.60 -34.90 7.05
C ASN A 15 -8.43 -34.16 8.11
N THR A 16 -8.27 -32.84 8.23
CA THR A 16 -9.00 -32.01 9.21
C THR A 16 -10.44 -31.76 8.80
N GLU A 17 -11.29 -31.45 9.78
CA GLU A 17 -12.69 -31.06 9.53
C GLU A 17 -12.78 -29.76 8.73
N GLU A 18 -11.88 -28.80 8.98
CA GLU A 18 -11.76 -27.53 8.23
C GLU A 18 -11.52 -27.78 6.74
N ALA A 19 -10.55 -28.63 6.40
CA ALA A 19 -10.26 -28.99 5.01
C ALA A 19 -11.44 -29.69 4.32
N ARG A 20 -12.10 -30.62 5.02
CA ARG A 20 -13.28 -31.33 4.49
C ARG A 20 -14.46 -30.39 4.25
N SER A 21 -14.70 -29.45 5.18
CA SER A 21 -15.74 -28.43 5.06
C SER A 21 -15.48 -27.50 3.87
N HIS A 22 -14.24 -27.03 3.69
CA HIS A 22 -13.84 -26.20 2.55
C HIS A 22 -14.02 -26.93 1.21
N LEU A 23 -13.60 -28.19 1.12
CA LEU A 23 -13.78 -29.00 -0.10
C LEU A 23 -15.26 -29.29 -0.38
N ASN A 24 -16.06 -29.58 0.65
CA ASN A 24 -17.51 -29.76 0.48
C ASN A 24 -18.15 -28.48 -0.06
N TRP A 25 -17.73 -27.32 0.43
CA TRP A 25 -18.23 -26.05 -0.07
C TRP A 25 -17.88 -25.85 -1.56
N LEU A 26 -16.62 -26.06 -1.94
CA LEU A 26 -16.17 -25.90 -3.33
C LEU A 26 -16.76 -26.91 -4.31
N LYS A 27 -16.97 -28.16 -3.88
CA LYS A 27 -17.39 -29.27 -4.75
C LYS A 27 -18.91 -29.46 -4.82
N GLU A 28 -19.62 -29.13 -3.75
CA GLU A 28 -21.06 -29.42 -3.63
C GLU A 28 -21.87 -28.14 -3.50
N ARG A 29 -21.55 -27.29 -2.51
CA ARG A 29 -22.40 -26.14 -2.15
C ARG A 29 -22.35 -25.03 -3.19
N GLU A 30 -21.15 -24.51 -3.49
CA GLU A 30 -20.98 -23.39 -4.42
C GLU A 30 -21.46 -23.74 -5.85
N PRO A 31 -21.17 -24.94 -6.40
CA PRO A 31 -21.73 -25.38 -7.68
C PRO A 31 -23.26 -25.43 -7.69
N LYS A 32 -23.87 -26.00 -6.65
CA LYS A 32 -25.33 -26.07 -6.52
C LYS A 32 -25.96 -24.68 -6.46
N GLU A 33 -25.47 -23.82 -5.58
CA GLU A 33 -25.99 -22.44 -5.44
C GLU A 33 -25.79 -21.64 -6.74
N THR A 34 -24.66 -21.82 -7.44
CA THR A 34 -24.42 -21.18 -8.75
C THR A 34 -25.45 -21.64 -9.77
N LYS A 35 -25.72 -22.95 -9.83
CA LYS A 35 -26.69 -23.54 -10.75
C LYS A 35 -28.11 -23.04 -10.46
N ASP A 36 -28.53 -23.03 -9.19
CA ASP A 36 -29.84 -22.56 -8.76
C ASP A 36 -30.06 -21.08 -9.14
N ILE A 37 -29.02 -20.24 -8.99
CA ILE A 37 -29.05 -18.83 -9.41
C ILE A 37 -29.18 -18.71 -10.94
N LEU A 38 -28.41 -19.48 -11.71
CA LEU A 38 -28.48 -19.47 -13.17
C LEU A 38 -29.85 -19.92 -13.67
N GLU A 39 -30.44 -20.96 -13.07
CA GLU A 39 -31.79 -21.42 -13.38
C GLU A 39 -32.83 -20.33 -13.09
N LYS A 40 -32.72 -19.65 -11.93
CA LYS A 40 -33.60 -18.52 -11.60
C LYS A 40 -33.45 -17.38 -12.60
N LEU A 41 -32.22 -17.00 -12.96
CA LEU A 41 -31.94 -15.93 -13.92
C LEU A 41 -32.53 -16.18 -15.31
N ARG A 42 -32.64 -17.43 -15.76
CA ARG A 42 -33.29 -17.78 -17.05
C ARG A 42 -34.76 -17.40 -17.12
N SER A 43 -35.43 -17.33 -15.97
CA SER A 43 -36.86 -17.03 -15.88
C SER A 43 -37.17 -15.54 -15.69
N LEU A 44 -36.17 -14.73 -15.36
CA LEU A 44 -36.34 -13.30 -15.05
C LEU A 44 -36.18 -12.43 -16.31
N PRO A 45 -36.99 -11.36 -16.48
CA PRO A 45 -36.78 -10.37 -17.53
C PRO A 45 -35.41 -9.68 -17.37
N ARG A 46 -34.64 -9.64 -18.47
CA ARG A 46 -33.26 -9.11 -18.49
C ARG A 46 -33.12 -7.62 -18.14
N ASP A 47 -34.22 -6.89 -18.25
CA ASP A 47 -34.35 -5.47 -17.94
C ASP A 47 -34.81 -5.20 -16.50
N SER A 48 -35.29 -6.23 -15.80
CA SER A 48 -35.79 -6.13 -14.43
C SER A 48 -34.68 -5.85 -13.41
N GLN A 49 -35.01 -5.09 -12.37
CA GLN A 49 -34.09 -4.82 -11.26
C GLN A 49 -33.70 -6.12 -10.52
N GLU A 50 -34.64 -7.08 -10.40
CA GLU A 50 -34.35 -8.37 -9.76
C GLU A 50 -33.26 -9.15 -10.50
N PHE A 51 -33.32 -9.19 -11.84
CA PHE A 51 -32.29 -9.82 -12.67
C PHE A 51 -30.93 -9.17 -12.44
N VAL A 52 -30.86 -7.84 -12.56
CA VAL A 52 -29.60 -7.09 -12.39
C VAL A 52 -29.01 -7.36 -11.01
N GLU A 53 -29.79 -7.23 -9.94
CA GLU A 53 -29.29 -7.47 -8.60
C GLU A 53 -28.89 -8.93 -8.36
N LEU A 54 -29.60 -9.89 -8.94
CA LEU A 54 -29.27 -11.31 -8.78
C LEU A 54 -27.97 -11.67 -9.50
N VAL A 55 -27.68 -11.06 -10.66
CA VAL A 55 -26.36 -11.18 -11.31
C VAL A 55 -25.28 -10.54 -10.44
N LEU A 56 -25.48 -9.29 -10.01
CA LEU A 56 -24.45 -8.49 -9.33
C LEU A 56 -24.12 -8.99 -7.92
N TYR A 57 -25.13 -9.43 -7.17
CA TYR A 57 -24.99 -9.78 -5.76
C TYR A 57 -25.24 -11.25 -5.44
N GLY A 58 -25.77 -12.02 -6.38
CA GLY A 58 -25.89 -13.48 -6.26
C GLY A 58 -24.83 -14.22 -7.07
N LEU A 59 -24.81 -13.99 -8.39
CA LEU A 59 -23.96 -14.74 -9.31
C LEU A 59 -22.48 -14.38 -9.17
N LEU A 60 -22.14 -13.09 -9.04
CA LEU A 60 -20.75 -12.67 -8.79
C LEU A 60 -20.29 -13.04 -7.36
N PRO A 61 -19.00 -13.36 -7.17
CA PRO A 61 -18.49 -13.90 -5.91
C PRO A 61 -18.41 -12.79 -4.84
N ASN A 62 -19.47 -12.64 -4.05
CA ASN A 62 -19.56 -11.63 -3.01
C ASN A 62 -19.15 -12.19 -1.64
N ALA A 63 -18.49 -11.36 -0.83
CA ALA A 63 -18.26 -11.61 0.58
C ALA A 63 -19.55 -11.41 1.37
N GLN A 64 -19.58 -11.92 2.60
CA GLN A 64 -20.70 -11.71 3.51
C GLN A 64 -20.93 -10.21 3.74
N SER A 65 -22.06 -9.71 3.24
CA SER A 65 -22.48 -8.32 3.39
C SER A 65 -24.00 -8.22 3.28
N ARG A 66 -24.59 -7.09 3.71
CA ARG A 66 -26.05 -6.85 3.60
C ARG A 66 -26.59 -6.85 2.17
N TYR A 67 -25.71 -6.75 1.17
CA TYR A 67 -26.10 -6.72 -0.25
C TYR A 67 -26.03 -8.11 -0.89
N ALA A 68 -25.18 -9.00 -0.36
CA ALA A 68 -24.93 -10.30 -0.95
C ALA A 68 -26.19 -11.17 -0.90
N LYS A 69 -26.65 -11.62 -2.07
CA LYS A 69 -27.72 -12.64 -2.19
C LYS A 69 -27.15 -14.05 -2.06
N ARG A 70 -25.84 -14.21 -2.32
CA ARG A 70 -25.06 -15.43 -2.08
C ARG A 70 -23.66 -15.05 -1.61
N VAL A 71 -23.12 -15.79 -0.65
CA VAL A 71 -21.75 -15.64 -0.17
C VAL A 71 -20.86 -16.69 -0.81
N SER A 72 -19.83 -16.23 -1.50
CA SER A 72 -18.85 -17.12 -2.12
C SER A 72 -17.73 -17.47 -1.15
N ILE A 73 -17.23 -18.70 -1.20
CA ILE A 73 -16.01 -19.12 -0.46
C ILE A 73 -14.72 -18.47 -1.02
N ALA A 74 -14.76 -17.97 -2.26
CA ALA A 74 -13.67 -17.22 -2.89
C ALA A 74 -14.15 -15.83 -3.33
N PRO A 75 -14.50 -14.93 -2.38
CA PRO A 75 -15.13 -13.67 -2.70
C PRO A 75 -14.16 -12.69 -3.37
N ALA A 76 -14.65 -11.96 -4.38
CA ALA A 76 -13.95 -10.87 -5.03
C ALA A 76 -14.53 -9.49 -4.65
N PHE A 77 -15.81 -9.45 -4.29
CA PHE A 77 -16.52 -8.20 -4.04
C PHE A 77 -17.11 -8.16 -2.64
N MET A 78 -16.88 -7.08 -1.90
CA MET A 78 -17.70 -6.78 -0.73
C MET A 78 -19.00 -6.08 -1.13
N ASN A 79 -18.91 -5.20 -2.14
CA ASN A 79 -20.04 -4.58 -2.83
C ASN A 79 -19.57 -4.19 -4.24
N ILE A 80 -20.19 -4.76 -5.27
CA ILE A 80 -19.76 -4.53 -6.64
C ILE A 80 -20.05 -3.10 -7.15
N LYS A 81 -21.20 -2.51 -6.78
CA LYS A 81 -21.49 -1.12 -7.15
C LYS A 81 -20.45 -0.15 -6.57
N LYS A 82 -19.98 -0.39 -5.34
CA LYS A 82 -18.86 0.36 -4.74
C LYS A 82 -17.53 0.09 -5.45
N PHE A 83 -17.25 -1.15 -5.84
CA PHE A 83 -16.02 -1.49 -6.57
C PHE A 83 -15.90 -0.71 -7.89
N PHE A 84 -17.01 -0.45 -8.57
CA PHE A 84 -17.06 0.35 -9.80
C PHE A 84 -17.36 1.83 -9.60
N ALA A 85 -17.37 2.36 -8.36
CA ALA A 85 -17.79 3.74 -8.09
C ALA A 85 -17.04 4.79 -8.94
N ARG A 86 -15.73 4.59 -9.18
CA ARG A 86 -14.89 5.47 -10.01
C ARG A 86 -15.29 5.56 -11.49
N PHE A 87 -16.13 4.64 -11.97
CA PHE A 87 -16.56 4.59 -13.37
C PHE A 87 -17.91 5.28 -13.61
N ASN A 88 -18.58 5.76 -12.55
CA ASN A 88 -19.86 6.47 -12.62
C ASN A 88 -20.92 5.73 -13.46
N TYR A 89 -21.09 4.43 -13.22
CA TYR A 89 -22.12 3.64 -13.93
C TYR A 89 -23.51 4.15 -13.58
N THR A 90 -24.26 4.50 -14.62
CA THR A 90 -25.70 4.76 -14.56
C THR A 90 -26.46 3.44 -14.32
N GLU A 91 -27.76 3.52 -14.01
CA GLU A 91 -28.57 2.30 -13.89
C GLU A 91 -28.66 1.52 -15.21
N ASP A 92 -28.58 2.22 -16.36
CA ASP A 92 -28.49 1.56 -17.67
C ASP A 92 -27.14 0.86 -17.87
N ASP A 93 -26.03 1.46 -17.45
CA ASP A 93 -24.72 0.79 -17.46
C ASP A 93 -24.73 -0.46 -16.57
N TRP A 94 -25.40 -0.43 -15.42
CA TRP A 94 -25.53 -1.60 -14.54
C TRP A 94 -26.36 -2.71 -15.18
N ARG A 95 -27.44 -2.35 -15.88
CA ARG A 95 -28.26 -3.30 -16.62
C ARG A 95 -27.46 -3.93 -17.77
N GLU A 96 -26.74 -3.13 -18.55
CA GLU A 96 -25.89 -3.62 -19.63
C GLU A 96 -24.77 -4.52 -19.09
N PHE A 97 -24.08 -4.10 -18.03
CA PHE A 97 -23.02 -4.88 -17.41
C PHE A 97 -23.51 -6.22 -16.85
N ALA A 98 -24.67 -6.25 -16.18
CA ALA A 98 -25.27 -7.49 -15.69
C ALA A 98 -25.60 -8.46 -16.83
N ASN A 99 -26.13 -7.95 -17.95
CA ASN A 99 -26.39 -8.75 -19.14
C ASN A 99 -25.10 -9.31 -19.74
N LEU A 100 -24.03 -8.50 -19.85
CA LEU A 100 -22.73 -8.95 -20.34
C LEU A 100 -22.16 -10.09 -19.48
N VAL A 101 -22.24 -9.96 -18.16
CA VAL A 101 -21.77 -11.00 -17.22
C VAL A 101 -22.60 -12.28 -17.37
N TYR A 102 -23.93 -12.15 -17.40
CA TYR A 102 -24.82 -13.29 -17.55
C TYR A 102 -24.63 -14.01 -18.88
N ASP A 103 -24.46 -13.28 -19.99
CA ASP A 103 -24.24 -13.87 -21.32
C ASP A 103 -22.91 -14.61 -21.39
N LEU A 104 -21.84 -14.06 -20.82
CA LEU A 104 -20.55 -14.74 -20.73
C LEU A 104 -20.70 -16.07 -19.97
N ILE A 105 -21.33 -16.04 -18.80
CA ILE A 105 -21.46 -17.22 -17.93
C ILE A 105 -22.39 -18.26 -18.54
N SER A 106 -23.51 -17.84 -19.13
CA SER A 106 -24.48 -18.76 -19.75
C SER A 106 -23.88 -19.46 -20.96
N ARG A 107 -23.16 -18.74 -21.84
CA ARG A 107 -22.47 -19.35 -22.98
C ARG A 107 -21.33 -20.26 -22.54
N PHE A 108 -20.62 -19.89 -21.47
CA PHE A 108 -19.61 -20.77 -20.88
C PHE A 108 -20.23 -22.07 -20.33
N GLN A 109 -21.43 -22.01 -19.74
CA GLN A 109 -22.15 -23.20 -19.27
C GLN A 109 -22.55 -24.13 -20.44
N GLU A 110 -22.85 -23.58 -21.61
CA GLU A 110 -23.19 -24.34 -22.81
C GLU A 110 -21.98 -24.94 -23.51
N ASP A 111 -20.90 -24.15 -23.65
CA ASP A 111 -19.66 -24.54 -24.33
C ASP A 111 -18.43 -24.01 -23.56
N PRO A 112 -17.96 -24.76 -22.54
CA PRO A 112 -16.80 -24.35 -21.74
C PRO A 112 -15.50 -24.28 -22.54
N ASP A 113 -15.38 -25.06 -23.62
CA ASP A 113 -14.13 -25.17 -24.39
C ASP A 113 -13.92 -23.93 -25.29
N ASN A 114 -14.97 -23.13 -25.53
CA ASN A 114 -14.91 -21.85 -26.25
C ASN A 114 -14.62 -20.63 -25.35
N LEU A 115 -14.23 -20.84 -24.09
CA LEU A 115 -14.02 -19.75 -23.11
C LEU A 115 -13.05 -18.66 -23.59
N GLU A 116 -12.04 -19.00 -24.39
CA GLU A 116 -11.08 -18.01 -24.89
C GLU A 116 -11.75 -16.92 -25.74
N ASN A 117 -12.63 -17.31 -26.66
CA ASN A 117 -13.34 -16.35 -27.51
C ASN A 117 -14.40 -15.59 -26.71
N LEU A 118 -15.04 -16.25 -25.74
CA LEU A 118 -16.00 -15.60 -24.85
C LEU A 118 -15.34 -14.51 -24.00
N ILE A 119 -14.16 -14.78 -23.43
CA ILE A 119 -13.38 -13.78 -22.67
C ILE A 119 -12.99 -12.62 -23.59
N LYS A 120 -12.45 -12.89 -24.78
CA LYS A 120 -12.07 -11.83 -25.74
C LYS A 120 -13.25 -10.93 -26.11
N GLY A 121 -14.43 -11.51 -26.36
CA GLY A 121 -15.65 -10.76 -26.66
C GLY A 121 -16.19 -9.99 -25.45
N PHE A 122 -15.97 -10.48 -24.24
CA PHE A 122 -16.33 -9.78 -23.01
C PHE A 122 -15.37 -8.63 -22.72
N THR A 123 -14.05 -8.84 -22.76
CA THR A 123 -13.04 -7.82 -22.42
C THR A 123 -12.92 -6.70 -23.45
N SER A 124 -13.41 -6.90 -24.68
CA SER A 124 -13.56 -5.83 -25.67
C SER A 124 -14.64 -4.80 -25.31
N GLN A 125 -15.58 -5.15 -24.43
CA GLN A 125 -16.65 -4.25 -24.01
C GLN A 125 -16.13 -3.17 -23.07
N ARG A 126 -16.68 -1.95 -23.16
CA ARG A 126 -16.27 -0.83 -22.29
C ARG A 126 -16.51 -1.14 -20.81
N LEU A 127 -17.63 -1.80 -20.50
CA LEU A 127 -18.09 -2.03 -19.13
C LEU A 127 -17.37 -3.19 -18.41
N SER A 128 -16.55 -3.97 -19.10
CA SER A 128 -15.86 -5.12 -18.51
C SER A 128 -14.42 -4.83 -18.07
N LYS A 129 -13.87 -3.64 -18.39
CA LYS A 129 -12.44 -3.33 -18.25
C LYS A 129 -11.84 -3.51 -16.84
N ALA A 130 -12.66 -3.41 -15.79
CA ALA A 130 -12.19 -3.57 -14.41
C ALA A 130 -12.31 -5.00 -13.87
N ILE A 131 -12.91 -5.91 -14.65
CA ILE A 131 -13.09 -7.31 -14.27
C ILE A 131 -11.80 -8.09 -14.47
N GLN A 132 -11.42 -8.84 -13.44
CA GLN A 132 -10.19 -9.60 -13.37
C GLN A 132 -10.49 -11.10 -13.23
N CYS A 133 -9.45 -11.94 -13.31
CA CYS A 133 -9.59 -13.38 -13.10
C CYS A 133 -10.35 -13.71 -11.80
N GLY A 134 -10.03 -13.02 -10.68
CA GLY A 134 -10.67 -13.27 -9.39
C GLY A 134 -12.18 -12.97 -9.37
N SER A 135 -12.66 -12.11 -10.27
CA SER A 135 -14.07 -11.73 -10.36
C SER A 135 -14.96 -12.79 -11.01
N LEU A 136 -14.39 -13.65 -11.87
CA LEU A 136 -15.16 -14.61 -12.68
C LEU A 136 -14.69 -16.06 -12.58
N SER A 137 -13.40 -16.30 -12.32
CA SER A 137 -12.87 -17.67 -12.17
C SER A 137 -13.53 -18.50 -11.06
N PRO A 138 -14.01 -17.94 -9.91
CA PRO A 138 -14.80 -18.71 -8.97
C PRO A 138 -16.10 -19.28 -9.57
N ILE A 139 -16.73 -18.53 -10.48
CA ILE A 139 -17.97 -18.94 -11.15
C ILE A 139 -17.67 -19.98 -12.22
N PHE A 140 -16.60 -19.77 -13.01
CA PHE A 140 -16.16 -20.75 -13.99
C PHE A 140 -15.83 -22.08 -13.33
N PHE A 141 -15.13 -22.04 -12.20
CA PHE A 141 -14.82 -23.22 -11.40
C PHE A 141 -16.07 -23.92 -10.85
N ALA A 142 -17.05 -23.14 -10.35
CA ALA A 142 -18.30 -23.69 -9.83
C ALA A 142 -19.17 -24.36 -10.91
N ILE A 143 -19.06 -23.91 -12.17
CA ILE A 143 -19.75 -24.52 -13.31
C ILE A 143 -18.97 -25.72 -13.84
N ASP A 144 -17.66 -25.58 -13.98
CA ASP A 144 -16.77 -26.62 -14.48
C ASP A 144 -15.41 -26.57 -13.76
N SER A 145 -15.20 -27.54 -12.88
CA SER A 145 -14.00 -27.66 -12.05
C SER A 145 -12.69 -27.86 -12.83
N ARG A 146 -12.74 -28.10 -14.15
CA ARG A 146 -11.55 -28.10 -15.03
C ARG A 146 -10.87 -26.72 -15.11
N PHE A 147 -11.59 -25.66 -14.74
CA PHE A 147 -11.16 -24.25 -14.81
C PHE A 147 -10.83 -23.73 -13.40
N PRO A 148 -9.56 -23.74 -12.97
CA PRO A 148 -9.18 -23.39 -11.61
C PRO A 148 -9.46 -21.93 -11.24
N ILE A 149 -9.74 -21.69 -9.96
CA ILE A 149 -9.83 -20.35 -9.40
C ILE A 149 -8.47 -19.65 -9.53
N VAL A 150 -8.49 -18.39 -9.99
CA VAL A 150 -7.31 -17.53 -10.09
C VAL A 150 -7.63 -16.17 -9.49
N ASN A 151 -7.42 -16.04 -8.19
CA ASN A 151 -7.49 -14.80 -7.45
C ASN A 151 -6.10 -14.44 -6.85
N ASN A 152 -6.02 -13.36 -6.07
CA ASN A 152 -4.76 -12.88 -5.51
C ASN A 152 -4.04 -13.93 -4.63
N ARG A 153 -4.77 -14.85 -4.00
CA ARG A 153 -4.25 -15.92 -3.16
C ARG A 153 -3.53 -16.98 -3.98
N GLU A 154 -4.12 -17.45 -5.07
CA GLU A 154 -3.48 -18.44 -5.95
C GLU A 154 -2.29 -17.80 -6.67
N ILE A 155 -2.39 -16.53 -7.09
CA ILE A 155 -1.27 -15.76 -7.66
C ILE A 155 -0.09 -15.70 -6.68
N ARG A 156 -0.35 -15.35 -5.40
CA ARG A 156 0.70 -15.27 -4.37
C ARG A 156 1.33 -16.63 -4.08
N THR A 157 0.51 -17.66 -3.91
CA THR A 157 1.00 -19.02 -3.61
C THR A 157 1.84 -19.54 -4.77
N PHE A 158 1.35 -19.39 -6.00
CA PHE A 158 2.09 -19.78 -7.20
C PHE A 158 3.42 -19.04 -7.29
N ARG A 159 3.45 -17.71 -7.12
CA ARG A 159 4.70 -16.92 -7.16
C ARG A 159 5.73 -17.41 -6.13
N ARG A 160 5.29 -17.74 -4.91
CA ARG A 160 6.19 -18.17 -3.83
C ARG A 160 6.82 -19.54 -4.09
N LEU A 161 6.10 -20.42 -4.78
CA LEU A 161 6.52 -21.80 -4.98
C LEU A 161 7.09 -22.05 -6.39
N SER A 162 6.81 -21.19 -7.36
CA SER A 162 7.18 -21.40 -8.77
C SER A 162 8.68 -21.48 -8.98
N SER A 163 9.47 -20.60 -8.35
CA SER A 163 10.94 -20.65 -8.48
C SER A 163 11.53 -21.94 -7.92
N THR A 164 11.05 -22.38 -6.76
CA THR A 164 11.52 -23.60 -6.09
C THR A 164 11.09 -24.88 -6.83
N ILE A 165 9.89 -24.89 -7.42
CA ILE A 165 9.32 -26.09 -8.04
C ILE A 165 9.64 -26.17 -9.53
N LEU A 166 9.57 -25.04 -10.26
CA LEU A 166 9.77 -25.00 -11.71
C LEU A 166 11.22 -24.69 -12.11
N GLY A 167 12.10 -24.36 -11.15
CA GLY A 167 13.47 -23.92 -11.41
C GLY A 167 13.59 -22.56 -12.11
N ARG A 168 12.46 -21.86 -12.31
CA ARG A 168 12.38 -20.53 -12.92
C ARG A 168 11.23 -19.74 -12.33
N SER A 169 11.37 -18.42 -12.26
CA SER A 169 10.30 -17.54 -11.78
C SER A 169 9.19 -17.43 -12.84
N GLU A 170 8.05 -18.08 -12.59
CA GLU A 170 6.83 -17.87 -13.35
C GLU A 170 5.75 -17.21 -12.48
N GLU A 171 4.94 -16.37 -13.10
CA GLU A 171 3.83 -15.68 -12.44
C GLU A 171 2.51 -15.87 -13.17
N LEU A 172 1.43 -15.92 -12.39
CA LEU A 172 0.06 -15.81 -12.85
C LEU A 172 -0.32 -14.33 -13.00
N ASN A 173 -1.16 -14.01 -13.98
CA ASN A 173 -1.58 -12.64 -14.26
C ASN A 173 -3.04 -12.41 -13.84
N GLN A 174 -3.31 -11.29 -13.17
CA GLN A 174 -4.66 -10.93 -12.71
C GLN A 174 -5.63 -10.58 -13.86
N LYS A 175 -5.13 -10.20 -15.04
CA LYS A 175 -5.95 -9.83 -16.20
C LYS A 175 -6.74 -11.03 -16.72
N LEU A 176 -8.04 -10.84 -16.96
CA LEU A 176 -8.93 -11.90 -17.45
C LEU A 176 -8.47 -12.47 -18.82
N ASP A 177 -7.91 -11.64 -19.71
CA ASP A 177 -7.35 -12.11 -20.99
C ASP A 177 -6.21 -13.13 -20.82
N SER A 178 -5.56 -13.15 -19.65
CA SER A 178 -4.50 -14.10 -19.34
C SER A 178 -5.02 -15.39 -18.68
N TYR A 179 -6.33 -15.54 -18.49
CA TYR A 179 -6.90 -16.65 -17.73
C TYR A 179 -6.51 -18.02 -18.32
N LEU A 180 -6.66 -18.22 -19.62
CA LEU A 180 -6.29 -19.49 -20.28
C LEU A 180 -4.78 -19.80 -20.13
N SER A 181 -3.92 -18.77 -20.25
CA SER A 181 -2.48 -18.92 -19.99
C SER A 181 -2.21 -19.29 -18.53
N ASN A 182 -2.95 -18.71 -17.57
CA ASN A 182 -2.84 -19.06 -16.17
C ASN A 182 -3.22 -20.53 -15.92
N ILE A 183 -4.29 -21.02 -16.56
CA ILE A 183 -4.70 -22.43 -16.45
C ILE A 183 -3.58 -23.36 -16.92
N GLN A 184 -2.93 -23.06 -18.05
CA GLN A 184 -1.80 -23.85 -18.55
C GLN A 184 -0.64 -23.88 -17.56
N LYS A 185 -0.30 -22.73 -16.96
CA LYS A 185 0.75 -22.62 -15.93
C LYS A 185 0.40 -23.41 -14.67
N ILE A 186 -0.83 -23.29 -14.18
CA ILE A 186 -1.32 -24.04 -13.01
C ILE A 186 -1.27 -25.55 -13.27
N ARG A 187 -1.75 -26.00 -14.43
CA ARG A 187 -1.70 -27.43 -14.80
C ARG A 187 -0.28 -27.95 -14.88
N LYS A 188 0.65 -27.18 -15.48
CA LYS A 188 2.07 -27.54 -15.53
C LYS A 188 2.67 -27.64 -14.12
N PHE A 189 2.35 -26.69 -13.26
CA PHE A 189 2.79 -26.66 -11.87
C PHE A 189 2.29 -27.87 -11.07
N CYS A 190 0.99 -28.18 -11.18
CA CYS A 190 0.39 -29.35 -10.53
C CYS A 190 0.97 -30.67 -11.07
N LYS A 191 1.23 -30.74 -12.39
CA LYS A 191 1.86 -31.90 -13.03
C LYS A 191 3.26 -32.18 -12.46
N ILE A 192 4.08 -31.14 -12.34
CA ILE A 192 5.44 -31.26 -11.76
C ILE A 192 5.36 -31.67 -10.29
N LEU A 193 4.46 -31.09 -9.51
CA LEU A 193 4.22 -31.51 -8.12
C LEU A 193 3.83 -32.99 -7.99
N ASN A 194 3.02 -33.48 -8.93
CA ASN A 194 2.63 -34.88 -8.98
C ASN A 194 3.79 -35.80 -9.40
N GLU A 195 4.46 -35.49 -10.52
CA GLU A 195 5.49 -36.34 -11.13
C GLU A 195 6.78 -36.36 -10.31
N ASP A 196 7.27 -35.19 -9.89
CA ASP A 196 8.59 -35.05 -9.24
C ASP A 196 8.52 -35.20 -7.72
N TYR A 197 7.37 -34.90 -7.11
CA TYR A 197 7.19 -34.88 -5.65
C TYR A 197 6.08 -35.81 -5.14
N GLY A 198 5.42 -36.56 -6.03
CA GLY A 198 4.39 -37.54 -5.67
C GLY A 198 3.11 -36.95 -5.09
N PHE A 199 2.84 -35.65 -5.30
CA PHE A 199 1.65 -34.97 -4.78
C PHE A 199 0.43 -35.14 -5.71
N LYS A 200 -0.10 -36.37 -5.78
CA LYS A 200 -1.19 -36.74 -6.69
C LYS A 200 -2.49 -35.95 -6.47
N GLU A 201 -2.78 -35.62 -5.22
CA GLU A 201 -4.02 -34.97 -4.80
C GLU A 201 -4.18 -33.57 -5.41
N ILE A 202 -3.08 -32.87 -5.70
CA ILE A 202 -3.07 -31.51 -6.26
C ILE A 202 -3.61 -31.43 -7.69
N MET A 203 -3.76 -32.58 -8.36
CA MET A 203 -4.34 -32.65 -9.71
C MET A 203 -5.84 -32.31 -9.72
N ASP A 204 -6.51 -32.40 -8.57
CA ASP A 204 -7.85 -31.89 -8.38
C ASP A 204 -7.80 -30.38 -8.10
N MET A 205 -8.45 -29.58 -8.95
CA MET A 205 -8.39 -28.12 -8.85
C MET A 205 -9.05 -27.56 -7.58
N ALA A 206 -9.98 -28.31 -6.94
CA ALA A 206 -10.51 -27.95 -5.63
C ALA A 206 -9.44 -28.13 -4.53
N VAL A 207 -8.63 -29.18 -4.66
CA VAL A 207 -7.49 -29.44 -3.75
C VAL A 207 -6.38 -28.43 -4.00
N PHE A 208 -6.17 -27.99 -5.25
CA PHE A 208 -5.26 -26.89 -5.57
C PHE A 208 -5.69 -25.56 -4.90
N ASP A 209 -6.98 -25.20 -4.96
CA ASP A 209 -7.48 -24.02 -4.24
C ASP A 209 -7.27 -24.15 -2.73
N LEU A 210 -7.64 -25.31 -2.16
CA LEU A 210 -7.45 -25.59 -0.74
C LEU A 210 -5.98 -25.53 -0.33
N PHE A 211 -5.07 -26.03 -1.18
CA PHE A 211 -3.63 -25.94 -0.98
C PHE A 211 -3.18 -24.49 -0.95
N CYS A 212 -3.65 -23.66 -1.88
CA CYS A 212 -3.37 -22.23 -1.89
C CYS A 212 -3.91 -21.51 -0.64
N TYR A 213 -5.12 -21.88 -0.19
CA TYR A 213 -5.70 -21.39 1.06
C TYR A 213 -4.85 -21.74 2.28
N TRP A 214 -4.58 -23.03 2.48
CA TRP A 214 -3.77 -23.51 3.58
C TRP A 214 -2.36 -22.95 3.57
N PHE A 215 -1.73 -22.83 2.39
CA PHE A 215 -0.37 -22.30 2.27
C PHE A 215 -0.32 -20.79 2.61
N ASP A 216 -1.27 -19.99 2.10
CA ASP A 216 -1.35 -18.56 2.44
C ASP A 216 -1.62 -18.35 3.95
N GLU A 217 -2.46 -19.19 4.57
CA GLU A 217 -2.74 -19.11 6.02
C GLU A 217 -1.58 -19.64 6.88
N SER A 218 -0.98 -20.77 6.53
CA SER A 218 0.15 -21.35 7.26
C SER A 218 1.39 -20.45 7.19
N THR A 219 1.64 -19.78 6.06
CA THR A 219 2.72 -18.79 5.96
C THR A 219 2.45 -17.55 6.81
N LYS A 220 1.19 -17.05 6.88
CA LYS A 220 0.81 -15.98 7.82
C LYS A 220 0.97 -16.41 9.28
N LYS A 221 0.65 -17.67 9.63
CA LYS A 221 0.82 -18.23 10.98
C LYS A 221 2.30 -18.44 11.33
N ARG A 222 3.13 -18.98 10.42
CA ARG A 222 4.59 -19.15 10.61
C ARG A 222 5.31 -17.81 10.77
N ALA A 223 4.88 -16.79 10.04
CA ALA A 223 5.34 -15.41 10.23
C ALA A 223 5.01 -14.81 11.61
N LYS A 224 4.10 -15.44 12.39
CA LYS A 224 3.79 -15.08 13.79
C LYS A 224 4.58 -15.90 14.83
N VAL A 225 5.10 -17.09 14.50
CA VAL A 225 5.72 -18.04 15.47
C VAL A 225 7.25 -18.08 15.38
N HIS A 226 7.83 -17.70 14.24
CA HIS A 226 9.27 -17.47 14.11
C HIS A 226 9.49 -15.97 13.88
N GLU A 227 9.94 -15.27 14.92
CA GLU A 227 10.57 -13.97 14.80
C GLU A 227 12.10 -14.13 14.78
N PRO A 228 12.72 -14.57 13.67
CA PRO A 228 14.09 -14.18 13.40
C PRO A 228 14.08 -12.69 13.04
N GLN A 229 15.18 -11.99 13.31
CA GLN A 229 15.32 -10.55 13.08
C GLN A 229 14.80 -10.14 11.67
N LYS A 230 13.58 -9.59 11.64
CA LYS A 230 12.90 -9.15 10.42
C LYS A 230 13.76 -8.13 9.67
N THR A 231 13.92 -8.32 8.35
CA THR A 231 14.53 -7.36 7.44
C THR A 231 13.79 -6.01 7.50
N SER A 232 14.48 -4.92 7.17
CA SER A 232 13.95 -3.55 7.26
C SER A 232 12.64 -3.37 6.50
N GLU A 233 12.48 -4.05 5.36
CA GLU A 233 11.29 -4.01 4.50
C GLU A 233 10.07 -4.74 5.09
N GLN A 234 10.27 -5.88 5.76
CA GLN A 234 9.16 -6.62 6.40
C GLN A 234 8.66 -5.93 7.67
N LYS A 235 9.52 -5.17 8.37
CA LYS A 235 9.09 -4.28 9.45
C LYS A 235 8.28 -3.08 8.92
N LYS A 236 8.57 -2.59 7.71
CA LYS A 236 7.83 -1.48 7.06
C LYS A 236 6.38 -1.87 6.75
N MET A 237 6.14 -3.06 6.16
CA MET A 237 4.79 -3.48 5.76
C MET A 237 3.83 -3.71 6.94
N ILE A 238 4.32 -4.18 8.09
CA ILE A 238 3.49 -4.45 9.28
C ILE A 238 3.12 -3.14 10.02
N GLU A 239 4.04 -2.19 10.04
CA GLU A 239 3.81 -0.83 10.55
C GLU A 239 2.77 -0.09 9.68
N GLU A 240 2.81 -0.25 8.35
CA GLU A 240 1.81 0.30 7.41
C GLU A 240 0.40 -0.28 7.59
N THR A 241 0.24 -1.52 8.08
CA THR A 241 -1.08 -2.14 8.31
C THR A 241 -1.87 -1.49 9.47
N ILE A 242 -1.20 -0.78 10.38
CA ILE A 242 -1.82 -0.12 11.55
C ILE A 242 -2.69 1.08 11.10
N PHE A 243 -2.34 1.73 10.00
CA PHE A 243 -2.94 3.02 9.58
C PHE A 243 -3.66 2.93 8.22
N GLU A 244 -3.96 1.73 7.75
CA GLU A 244 -4.40 1.47 6.37
C GLU A 244 -5.83 2.00 6.11
N GLN A 245 -5.94 3.24 5.66
CA GLN A 245 -7.12 3.74 4.94
C GLN A 245 -6.80 3.74 3.45
N THR A 246 -7.66 3.12 2.64
CA THR A 246 -7.51 3.13 1.18
C THR A 246 -7.88 4.53 0.69
N GLU A 247 -6.89 5.41 0.58
CA GLU A 247 -7.06 6.77 0.09
C GLU A 247 -7.18 6.75 -1.44
N VAL A 248 -8.20 7.40 -2.00
CA VAL A 248 -8.33 7.60 -3.44
C VAL A 248 -7.49 8.84 -3.81
N GLU A 249 -6.48 8.67 -4.66
CA GLU A 249 -5.68 9.79 -5.16
C GLU A 249 -6.56 10.79 -5.92
N GLN A 250 -6.57 12.05 -5.48
CA GLN A 250 -7.25 13.15 -6.16
C GLN A 250 -6.25 14.04 -6.88
N PRO A 251 -6.59 14.56 -8.08
CA PRO A 251 -5.66 15.36 -8.88
C PRO A 251 -5.36 16.71 -8.22
N PHE A 252 -4.11 17.17 -8.35
CA PHE A 252 -3.69 18.50 -7.92
C PHE A 252 -4.39 19.61 -8.71
N SER A 253 -4.85 20.66 -8.02
CA SER A 253 -5.36 21.88 -8.66
C SER A 253 -4.25 22.93 -8.83
N ILE A 254 -3.37 22.71 -9.83
CA ILE A 254 -2.26 23.65 -10.12
C ILE A 254 -2.64 24.56 -11.32
N PRO A 255 -2.44 25.88 -11.24
CA PRO A 255 -2.62 26.80 -12.37
C PRO A 255 -1.80 26.38 -13.59
N LYS A 256 -2.34 26.54 -14.80
CA LYS A 256 -1.75 25.97 -16.04
C LYS A 256 -0.32 26.47 -16.29
N GLU A 257 -0.04 27.70 -15.91
CA GLU A 257 1.23 28.40 -16.06
C GLU A 257 2.29 27.83 -15.11
N ALA A 258 1.86 27.39 -13.92
CA ALA A 258 2.72 26.79 -12.91
C ALA A 258 3.01 25.31 -13.14
N ARG A 259 2.34 24.64 -14.11
CA ARG A 259 2.47 23.18 -14.38
C ARG A 259 3.80 22.74 -14.99
N LYS A 260 4.62 23.67 -15.47
CA LYS A 260 5.91 23.33 -16.09
C LYS A 260 7.00 23.29 -15.04
N VAL A 261 7.79 22.23 -15.09
CA VAL A 261 9.02 22.08 -14.31
C VAL A 261 10.09 22.97 -14.91
N ILE A 262 10.73 23.78 -14.08
CA ILE A 262 11.92 24.53 -14.46
C ILE A 262 13.12 23.69 -14.02
N TRP A 263 13.95 23.28 -14.97
CA TRP A 263 15.13 22.45 -14.72
C TRP A 263 16.23 22.78 -15.72
N HIS A 264 17.46 22.40 -15.38
CA HIS A 264 18.59 22.40 -16.31
C HIS A 264 19.54 21.24 -15.98
N ALA A 265 20.31 20.81 -16.97
CA ALA A 265 21.41 19.88 -16.76
C ALA A 265 22.68 20.67 -16.45
N LYS A 266 23.42 20.24 -15.42
CA LYS A 266 24.73 20.79 -15.09
C LYS A 266 25.53 19.70 -14.40
N ASP A 267 26.43 19.10 -15.16
CA ASP A 267 27.24 18.00 -14.66
C ASP A 267 28.36 18.52 -13.77
N PHE A 268 28.66 17.75 -12.72
CA PHE A 268 29.73 18.01 -11.77
C PHE A 268 30.59 16.76 -11.70
N SER A 269 31.89 16.91 -11.54
CA SER A 269 32.72 15.76 -11.22
C SER A 269 32.38 15.24 -9.83
N THR A 270 32.62 13.95 -9.58
CA THR A 270 32.52 13.35 -8.24
C THR A 270 33.34 14.12 -7.20
N LYS A 271 34.50 14.69 -7.60
CA LYS A 271 35.29 15.59 -6.76
C LYS A 271 34.51 16.83 -6.34
N GLN A 272 33.92 17.56 -7.30
CA GLN A 272 33.13 18.76 -7.02
C GLN A 272 31.92 18.43 -6.14
N LEU A 273 31.21 17.35 -6.42
CA LEU A 273 30.07 16.90 -5.60
C LEU A 273 30.49 16.56 -4.16
N TYR A 274 31.67 15.96 -3.99
CA TYR A 274 32.22 15.64 -2.67
C TYR A 274 32.64 16.90 -1.90
N GLU A 275 33.30 17.85 -2.55
CA GLU A 275 33.66 19.16 -1.96
C GLU A 275 32.40 19.94 -1.54
N MET A 276 31.42 20.07 -2.44
CA MET A 276 30.12 20.69 -2.14
C MET A 276 29.43 20.03 -0.94
N TRP A 277 29.55 18.70 -0.79
CA TRP A 277 29.00 17.99 0.36
C TRP A 277 29.74 18.32 1.65
N LYS A 278 31.09 18.35 1.64
CA LYS A 278 31.89 18.70 2.82
C LYS A 278 31.69 20.16 3.25
N ASP A 279 31.48 21.06 2.29
CA ASP A 279 31.23 22.49 2.54
C ASP A 279 29.77 22.78 2.96
N GLY A 280 28.90 21.76 2.93
CA GLY A 280 27.49 21.88 3.29
C GLY A 280 26.63 22.56 2.24
N GLU A 281 27.14 22.73 1.01
CA GLU A 281 26.40 23.22 -0.16
C GLU A 281 25.53 22.13 -0.79
N LEU A 282 25.92 20.86 -0.66
CA LEU A 282 25.15 19.70 -1.12
C LEU A 282 24.70 18.86 0.08
N ASN A 283 23.39 18.78 0.29
CA ASN A 283 22.80 17.91 1.30
C ASN A 283 22.36 16.57 0.69
N ILE A 284 23.16 15.53 0.94
CA ILE A 284 22.89 14.15 0.51
C ILE A 284 22.00 13.35 1.48
N GLN A 285 21.82 13.84 2.70
CA GLN A 285 21.21 13.08 3.79
C GLN A 285 20.23 13.94 4.57
N PRO A 286 19.02 14.15 4.04
CA PRO A 286 17.95 14.60 4.90
C PRO A 286 17.53 13.47 5.88
N GLU A 287 17.24 13.82 7.13
CA GLU A 287 17.21 12.94 8.31
C GLU A 287 16.30 11.68 8.24
N PHE A 288 15.46 11.52 7.22
CA PHE A 288 14.39 10.52 7.16
C PHE A 288 14.76 9.19 6.48
N GLN A 289 15.88 9.07 5.76
CA GLN A 289 16.37 7.80 5.22
C GLN A 289 17.58 7.29 6.03
N ARG A 290 17.32 6.64 7.18
CA ARG A 290 18.38 6.09 8.06
C ARG A 290 18.76 4.64 7.81
N PHE A 291 18.38 4.05 6.67
CA PHE A 291 18.87 2.71 6.33
C PHE A 291 19.58 2.77 4.98
N GLU A 292 20.90 2.59 5.00
CA GLU A 292 21.66 2.30 3.79
C GLU A 292 21.05 1.07 3.13
N VAL A 293 20.50 1.25 1.92
CA VAL A 293 19.84 0.15 1.19
C VAL A 293 20.86 -0.63 0.36
N TRP A 294 22.00 -0.02 0.01
CA TRP A 294 23.05 -0.68 -0.75
C TRP A 294 24.04 -1.35 0.18
N ASP A 295 24.17 -2.67 0.04
CA ASP A 295 25.31 -3.38 0.59
C ASP A 295 26.61 -2.89 -0.07
N SER A 296 27.73 -3.16 0.60
CA SER A 296 29.03 -2.74 0.07
C SER A 296 29.39 -3.39 -1.26
N THR A 297 28.83 -4.56 -1.59
CA THR A 297 29.07 -5.20 -2.90
C THR A 297 28.47 -4.32 -4.00
N LYS A 298 27.24 -3.86 -3.84
CA LYS A 298 26.56 -2.95 -4.77
C LYS A 298 27.24 -1.58 -4.84
N LYS A 299 27.71 -1.04 -3.71
CA LYS A 299 28.55 0.17 -3.70
C LYS A 299 29.83 -0.05 -4.52
N SER A 300 30.53 -1.16 -4.31
CA SER A 300 31.76 -1.51 -5.03
C SER A 300 31.54 -1.65 -6.54
N ARG A 301 30.40 -2.23 -6.95
CA ARG A 301 30.01 -2.34 -8.36
C ARG A 301 29.84 -1.00 -9.07
N LEU A 302 29.33 0.00 -8.35
CA LEU A 302 29.22 1.35 -8.89
C LEU A 302 30.61 1.97 -9.10
N ILE A 303 31.53 1.77 -8.14
CA ILE A 303 32.92 2.25 -8.27
C ILE A 303 33.60 1.57 -9.47
N GLU A 304 33.39 0.26 -9.65
CA GLU A 304 33.87 -0.46 -10.84
C GLU A 304 33.27 0.10 -12.14
N SER A 305 31.98 0.44 -12.18
CA SER A 305 31.38 1.12 -13.33
C SER A 305 32.06 2.44 -13.65
N ALA A 306 32.37 3.26 -12.63
CA ALA A 306 33.03 4.54 -12.82
C ALA A 306 34.47 4.41 -13.32
N LEU A 307 35.23 3.41 -12.83
CA LEU A 307 36.60 3.12 -13.30
C LEU A 307 36.63 2.64 -14.76
N LEU A 308 35.56 1.95 -15.18
CA LEU A 308 35.37 1.43 -16.53
C LEU A 308 34.70 2.41 -17.50
N ASP A 309 34.45 3.66 -17.08
CA ASP A 309 33.72 4.68 -17.85
C ASP A 309 32.32 4.20 -18.32
N VAL A 310 31.68 3.35 -17.53
CA VAL A 310 30.31 2.88 -17.78
C VAL A 310 29.32 3.97 -17.33
N PRO A 311 28.40 4.43 -18.20
CA PRO A 311 27.39 5.41 -17.83
C PRO A 311 26.52 4.92 -16.67
N ILE A 312 26.32 5.79 -15.68
CA ILE A 312 25.42 5.53 -14.55
C ILE A 312 24.14 6.35 -14.70
N PRO A 313 23.00 5.93 -14.12
CA PRO A 313 21.78 6.72 -14.23
C PRO A 313 21.94 8.08 -13.52
N PRO A 314 21.22 9.12 -13.99
CA PRO A 314 21.47 10.50 -13.59
C PRO A 314 21.19 10.76 -12.12
N ILE A 315 21.84 11.80 -11.59
CA ILE A 315 21.61 12.32 -10.25
C ILE A 315 20.65 13.50 -10.36
N TYR A 316 19.62 13.51 -9.52
CA TYR A 316 18.64 14.60 -9.49
C TYR A 316 18.87 15.45 -8.24
N LEU A 317 19.09 16.74 -8.45
CA LEU A 317 19.24 17.74 -7.40
C LEU A 317 18.06 18.70 -7.42
N ALA A 318 17.70 19.22 -6.26
CA ALA A 318 16.79 20.35 -6.11
C ALA A 318 17.55 21.55 -5.56
N GLU A 319 17.37 22.69 -6.21
CA GLU A 319 17.89 23.97 -5.73
C GLU A 319 16.98 24.51 -4.62
N GLU A 320 17.61 24.86 -3.49
CA GLU A 320 16.97 25.43 -2.31
C GLU A 320 16.97 26.96 -2.37
N ASN A 321 16.19 27.60 -1.49
CA ASN A 321 16.05 29.06 -1.47
C ASN A 321 17.37 29.79 -1.13
N ASP A 322 18.26 29.13 -0.38
CA ASP A 322 19.60 29.61 -0.03
C ASP A 322 20.66 29.25 -1.09
N ASN A 323 20.23 28.83 -2.28
CA ASN A 323 21.06 28.38 -3.42
C ASN A 323 21.89 27.13 -3.15
N LYS A 324 21.61 26.39 -2.06
CA LYS A 324 22.18 25.06 -1.82
C LYS A 324 21.44 24.00 -2.63
N TYR A 325 22.02 22.80 -2.68
CA TYR A 325 21.45 21.66 -3.38
C TYR A 325 21.02 20.56 -2.41
N SER A 326 19.87 19.97 -2.71
CA SER A 326 19.34 18.80 -2.03
C SER A 326 19.28 17.63 -3.00
N VAL A 327 19.80 16.46 -2.61
CA VAL A 327 19.71 15.28 -3.48
C VAL A 327 18.29 14.70 -3.43
N VAL A 328 17.63 14.66 -4.59
CA VAL A 328 16.31 14.09 -4.81
C VAL A 328 16.42 12.60 -5.11
N ASP A 329 17.29 12.24 -6.05
CA ASP A 329 17.61 10.87 -6.42
C ASP A 329 19.11 10.72 -6.72
N GLY A 330 19.66 9.54 -6.46
CA GLY A 330 21.10 9.27 -6.54
C GLY A 330 21.85 9.38 -5.22
N GLN A 331 21.15 9.49 -4.09
CA GLN A 331 21.74 9.53 -2.76
C GLN A 331 22.68 8.34 -2.50
N GLN A 332 22.25 7.12 -2.81
CA GLN A 332 23.05 5.91 -2.62
C GLN A 332 24.28 5.86 -3.55
N ARG A 333 24.19 6.46 -4.74
CA ARG A 333 25.32 6.57 -5.68
C ARG A 333 26.37 7.52 -5.14
N LEU A 334 25.96 8.71 -4.73
CA LEU A 334 26.85 9.71 -4.12
C LEU A 334 27.48 9.18 -2.83
N ARG A 335 26.68 8.56 -1.95
CA ARG A 335 27.15 7.90 -0.73
C ARG A 335 28.22 6.84 -1.04
N ALA A 336 28.03 6.01 -2.07
CA ALA A 336 29.03 5.01 -2.45
C ALA A 336 30.39 5.65 -2.84
N PHE A 337 30.38 6.72 -3.64
CA PHE A 337 31.60 7.46 -3.96
C PHE A 337 32.22 8.09 -2.73
N PHE A 338 31.42 8.77 -1.90
CA PHE A 338 31.93 9.51 -0.74
C PHE A 338 32.46 8.58 0.34
N ASP A 339 31.76 7.48 0.62
CA ASP A 339 32.23 6.46 1.55
C ASP A 339 33.54 5.83 1.05
N PHE A 340 33.68 5.64 -0.26
CA PHE A 340 34.94 5.15 -0.84
C PHE A 340 36.07 6.17 -0.65
N PHE A 341 35.83 7.44 -0.99
CA PHE A 341 36.81 8.53 -0.83
C PHE A 341 37.22 8.75 0.63
N ASP A 342 36.27 8.62 1.56
CA ASP A 342 36.52 8.73 3.01
C ASP A 342 37.20 7.48 3.62
N GLY A 343 37.43 6.40 2.84
CA GLY A 343 38.02 5.15 3.33
C GLY A 343 37.04 4.27 4.13
N ASN A 344 35.74 4.53 4.06
CA ASN A 344 34.70 3.75 4.75
C ASN A 344 34.21 2.54 3.93
N LEU A 345 34.81 2.28 2.77
CA LEU A 345 34.46 1.18 1.86
C LEU A 345 35.72 0.54 1.28
N ALA A 346 35.95 -0.74 1.59
CA ALA A 346 36.86 -1.59 0.84
C ALA A 346 36.09 -2.27 -0.32
N LEU A 347 36.65 -2.24 -1.53
CA LEU A 347 35.99 -2.80 -2.70
C LEU A 347 35.81 -4.31 -2.56
N ARG A 348 34.63 -4.83 -2.88
CA ARG A 348 34.38 -6.27 -2.85
C ARG A 348 33.37 -6.72 -3.87
N GLY A 349 33.54 -7.98 -4.27
CA GLY A 349 32.72 -8.61 -5.28
C GLY A 349 32.70 -7.80 -6.55
N LEU A 350 33.86 -7.45 -7.11
CA LEU A 350 34.09 -6.93 -8.48
C LEU A 350 34.18 -8.10 -9.50
N LEU A 351 33.77 -7.91 -10.76
CA LEU A 351 33.68 -8.99 -11.78
C LEU A 351 34.77 -8.82 -12.84
N VAL A 352 35.07 -7.57 -13.20
CA VAL A 352 35.99 -7.17 -14.26
C VAL A 352 37.33 -6.76 -13.65
N LEU A 353 37.32 -5.78 -12.74
CA LEU A 353 38.53 -5.27 -12.07
C LEU A 353 38.80 -6.05 -10.77
N ARG A 354 39.00 -7.37 -10.89
CA ARG A 354 39.03 -8.28 -9.72
C ARG A 354 40.21 -8.02 -8.81
N GLU A 355 41.32 -7.55 -9.36
CA GLU A 355 42.56 -7.15 -8.70
C GLU A 355 42.38 -5.97 -7.73
N LEU A 356 41.28 -5.22 -7.87
CA LEU A 356 40.94 -4.12 -6.96
C LEU A 356 40.08 -4.58 -5.77
N ASN A 357 39.62 -5.83 -5.74
CA ASN A 357 38.94 -6.36 -4.55
C ASN A 357 39.87 -6.30 -3.33
N GLY A 358 39.33 -5.86 -2.19
CA GLY A 358 40.02 -5.66 -0.93
C GLY A 358 40.64 -4.28 -0.77
N LYS A 359 40.79 -3.50 -1.85
CA LYS A 359 41.43 -2.18 -1.80
C LYS A 359 40.47 -1.08 -1.36
N GLU A 360 40.97 -0.17 -0.52
CA GLU A 360 40.37 1.12 -0.23
C GLU A 360 40.87 2.20 -1.19
N PHE A 361 40.23 3.38 -1.19
CA PHE A 361 40.60 4.47 -2.09
C PHE A 361 42.07 4.89 -1.96
N ALA A 362 42.62 4.86 -0.74
CA ALA A 362 44.02 5.21 -0.49
C ALA A 362 45.02 4.25 -1.16
N GLU A 363 44.62 3.00 -1.41
CA GLU A 363 45.46 1.92 -1.95
C GLU A 363 45.40 1.80 -3.48
N LEU A 364 44.56 2.63 -4.13
CA LEU A 364 44.48 2.68 -5.58
C LEU A 364 45.68 3.39 -6.22
N GLU A 365 46.00 3.01 -7.46
CA GLU A 365 46.99 3.68 -8.28
C GLU A 365 46.56 5.12 -8.59
N LYS A 366 47.52 5.98 -8.90
CA LYS A 366 47.27 7.41 -9.16
C LYS A 366 46.29 7.63 -10.32
N GLU A 367 46.36 6.77 -11.33
CA GLU A 367 45.49 6.83 -12.51
C GLU A 367 44.03 6.53 -12.15
N ASP A 368 43.78 5.46 -11.39
CA ASP A 368 42.44 5.07 -10.94
C ASP A 368 41.82 6.11 -10.01
N LYS A 369 42.62 6.68 -9.09
CA LYS A 369 42.19 7.81 -8.25
C LYS A 369 41.78 9.01 -9.10
N SER A 370 42.57 9.33 -10.13
CA SER A 370 42.27 10.42 -11.05
C SER A 370 40.99 10.17 -11.85
N ARG A 371 40.79 8.94 -12.36
CA ARG A 371 39.55 8.56 -13.04
C ARG A 371 38.34 8.74 -12.13
N LEU A 372 38.41 8.23 -10.91
CA LEU A 372 37.30 8.32 -9.97
C LEU A 372 36.98 9.74 -9.55
N TRP A 373 37.98 10.62 -9.34
CA TRP A 373 37.76 12.03 -9.01
C TRP A 373 37.18 12.84 -10.17
N ASN A 374 37.54 12.50 -11.40
CA ASN A 374 37.10 13.20 -12.60
C ASN A 374 35.87 12.58 -13.26
N PHE A 375 35.40 11.43 -12.77
CA PHE A 375 34.17 10.81 -13.21
C PHE A 375 33.02 11.83 -13.08
N THR A 376 32.31 12.05 -14.17
CA THR A 376 31.32 13.13 -14.28
C THR A 376 29.94 12.51 -14.54
N PRO A 377 29.17 12.20 -13.48
CA PRO A 377 27.81 11.72 -13.65
C PRO A 377 26.91 12.81 -14.25
N HIS A 378 25.92 12.39 -15.03
CA HIS A 378 24.88 13.31 -15.49
C HIS A 378 24.03 13.82 -14.33
N VAL A 379 23.90 15.14 -14.21
CA VAL A 379 23.18 15.80 -13.11
C VAL A 379 22.09 16.71 -13.65
N ILE A 380 20.87 16.49 -13.16
CA ILE A 380 19.70 17.30 -13.48
C ILE A 380 19.30 18.10 -12.24
N ILE A 381 19.23 19.42 -12.37
CA ILE A 381 18.88 20.34 -11.30
C ILE A 381 17.47 20.89 -11.52
N ILE A 382 16.58 20.58 -10.58
CA ILE A 382 15.23 21.14 -10.48
C ILE A 382 15.34 22.50 -9.79
N LYS A 383 14.94 23.55 -10.50
CA LYS A 383 15.05 24.94 -10.06
C LYS A 383 14.07 25.27 -8.94
N LYS A 384 14.47 26.19 -8.05
CA LYS A 384 13.69 26.59 -6.87
C LYS A 384 12.34 27.22 -7.23
N GLU A 385 12.24 27.81 -8.42
CA GLU A 385 11.06 28.44 -9.01
C GLU A 385 9.96 27.44 -9.41
N SER A 386 10.25 26.13 -9.45
CA SER A 386 9.22 25.12 -9.73
C SER A 386 8.19 25.05 -8.59
N HIS A 387 6.91 24.87 -8.95
CA HIS A 387 5.82 24.78 -7.97
C HIS A 387 6.07 23.65 -6.94
N PRO A 388 5.83 23.85 -5.63
CA PRO A 388 6.11 22.83 -4.61
C PRO A 388 5.43 21.49 -4.86
N ASP A 389 4.14 21.47 -5.20
CA ASP A 389 3.43 20.22 -5.53
C ASP A 389 3.99 19.51 -6.77
N ILE A 390 4.59 20.26 -7.70
CA ILE A 390 5.24 19.67 -8.87
C ILE A 390 6.59 19.09 -8.49
N LYS A 391 7.37 19.78 -7.65
CA LYS A 391 8.59 19.20 -7.06
C LYS A 391 8.23 17.90 -6.33
N PHE A 392 7.16 17.91 -5.53
CA PHE A 392 6.65 16.74 -4.83
C PHE A 392 6.36 15.57 -5.78
N GLU A 393 5.55 15.80 -6.82
CA GLU A 393 5.19 14.80 -7.83
C GLU A 393 6.40 14.27 -8.61
N ILE A 394 7.34 15.16 -8.96
CA ILE A 394 8.58 14.75 -9.64
C ILE A 394 9.43 13.87 -8.73
N PHE A 395 9.56 14.24 -7.45
CA PHE A 395 10.36 13.50 -6.49
C PHE A 395 9.73 12.12 -6.28
N GLU A 396 8.40 12.05 -6.20
CA GLU A 396 7.64 10.79 -6.15
C GLU A 396 7.89 9.93 -7.40
N ARG A 397 7.91 10.53 -8.60
CA ARG A 397 8.21 9.82 -9.87
C ARG A 397 9.63 9.32 -9.97
N PHE A 398 10.60 10.10 -9.52
CA PHE A 398 12.03 9.71 -9.56
C PHE A 398 12.41 8.73 -8.47
N ASN A 399 11.59 8.63 -7.42
CA ASN A 399 11.72 7.63 -6.37
C ASN A 399 11.35 6.23 -6.87
N THR A 400 12.14 5.74 -7.82
CA THR A 400 12.04 4.42 -8.47
C THR A 400 12.96 3.39 -7.80
N GLY A 401 13.56 3.74 -6.67
CA GLY A 401 14.39 2.83 -5.86
C GLY A 401 13.59 1.67 -5.25
N SER A 402 14.30 0.72 -4.65
CA SER A 402 13.74 -0.52 -4.07
C SER A 402 12.65 -0.27 -3.01
N VAL A 403 12.63 0.92 -2.38
CA VAL A 403 11.57 1.32 -1.43
C VAL A 403 11.13 2.76 -1.71
N LYS A 404 9.90 2.92 -2.21
CA LYS A 404 9.27 4.24 -2.37
C LYS A 404 9.12 4.95 -1.03
N LEU A 405 9.46 6.24 -0.98
CA LEU A 405 9.12 7.12 0.14
C LEU A 405 7.61 7.35 0.14
N ASN A 406 7.03 7.47 1.32
CA ASN A 406 5.64 7.90 1.46
C ASN A 406 5.55 9.43 1.46
N ASP A 407 4.33 9.93 1.48
CA ASP A 407 4.07 11.36 1.42
C ASP A 407 4.77 12.15 2.52
N GLN A 408 4.74 11.68 3.77
CA GLN A 408 5.35 12.40 4.88
C GLN A 408 6.89 12.39 4.82
N GLU A 409 7.48 11.29 4.38
CA GLU A 409 8.92 11.19 4.11
C GLU A 409 9.31 12.19 3.01
N LEU A 410 8.52 12.29 1.93
CA LEU A 410 8.70 13.29 0.88
C LEU A 410 8.56 14.73 1.40
N ARG A 411 7.56 15.03 2.25
CA ARG A 411 7.39 16.36 2.88
C ARG A 411 8.62 16.76 3.68
N ASN A 412 9.18 15.84 4.47
CA ASN A 412 10.39 16.09 5.23
C ASN A 412 11.62 16.34 4.32
N CYS A 413 11.61 15.86 3.07
CA CYS A 413 12.62 16.21 2.06
C CYS A 413 12.51 17.65 1.62
N ILE A 414 11.28 18.03 1.24
CA ILE A 414 10.99 19.23 0.46
C ILE A 414 10.87 20.45 1.37
N TYR A 415 10.30 20.29 2.55
CA TYR A 415 9.96 21.37 3.46
C TYR A 415 10.85 21.39 4.71
N ARG A 416 12.18 21.29 4.53
CA ARG A 416 13.14 21.23 5.65
C ARG A 416 13.13 22.49 6.50
N GLY A 417 13.08 22.34 7.81
CA GLY A 417 13.05 23.45 8.76
C GLY A 417 12.56 23.02 10.14
N GLU A 418 12.47 23.99 11.05
CA GLU A 418 12.14 23.82 12.46
C GLU A 418 10.82 23.07 12.71
N TYR A 419 9.87 23.15 11.77
CA TYR A 419 8.62 22.41 11.92
C TYR A 419 8.84 20.88 11.88
N ASN A 420 9.74 20.37 11.04
CA ASN A 420 10.06 18.94 11.03
C ASN A 420 10.64 18.47 12.36
N ASN A 421 11.46 19.33 12.98
CA ASN A 421 12.08 19.07 14.28
C ASN A 421 11.00 19.00 15.37
N LEU A 422 10.04 19.92 15.34
CA LEU A 422 8.90 19.89 16.26
C LEU A 422 8.02 18.65 16.06
N LEU A 423 7.65 18.29 14.83
CA LEU A 423 6.84 17.09 14.56
C LEU A 423 7.54 15.81 15.05
N LYS A 424 8.88 15.74 14.89
CA LYS A 424 9.72 14.65 15.41
C LYS A 424 9.71 14.63 16.93
N GLU A 425 9.96 15.77 17.58
CA GLU A 425 9.92 15.91 19.04
C GLU A 425 8.57 15.44 19.61
N LEU A 426 7.46 15.89 19.03
CA LEU A 426 6.12 15.53 19.49
C LEU A 426 5.78 14.05 19.27
N SER A 427 6.33 13.42 18.22
CA SER A 427 6.17 11.97 17.98
C SER A 427 6.86 11.10 19.04
N GLU A 428 7.79 11.67 19.80
CA GLU A 428 8.47 11.00 20.90
C GLU A 428 7.67 11.03 22.22
N ASN A 429 6.54 11.76 22.26
CA ASN A 429 5.66 11.78 23.42
C ASN A 429 5.14 10.38 23.77
N ARG A 430 5.39 9.95 25.01
CA ARG A 430 5.07 8.59 25.47
C ARG A 430 3.58 8.29 25.46
N ASP A 431 2.75 9.24 25.87
CA ASP A 431 1.30 9.05 25.91
C ASP A 431 0.73 8.95 24.50
N PHE A 432 1.18 9.81 23.59
CA PHE A 432 0.80 9.71 22.18
C PHE A 432 1.17 8.35 21.56
N GLN A 433 2.38 7.86 21.81
CA GLN A 433 2.79 6.53 21.35
C GLN A 433 1.89 5.42 21.91
N LEU A 434 1.58 5.47 23.21
CA LEU A 434 0.68 4.50 23.84
C LEU A 434 -0.72 4.52 23.22
N LEU A 435 -1.29 5.70 22.96
CA LEU A 435 -2.59 5.82 22.29
C LEU A 435 -2.58 5.21 20.88
N LEU A 436 -1.47 5.33 20.16
CA LEU A 436 -1.28 4.69 18.85
C LEU A 436 -0.93 3.19 18.93
N GLY A 437 -0.71 2.63 20.12
CA GLY A 437 -0.25 1.25 20.29
C GLY A 437 1.22 1.04 19.88
N LEU A 438 2.04 2.10 19.94
CA LEU A 438 3.44 2.10 19.56
C LEU A 438 4.35 2.13 20.81
N ASN A 439 5.53 1.51 20.69
CA ASN A 439 6.57 1.57 21.72
C ASN A 439 7.67 2.60 21.43
N LYS A 440 7.68 3.15 20.22
CA LYS A 440 8.64 4.13 19.72
C LYS A 440 8.04 4.83 18.50
N PRO A 441 8.61 5.96 18.05
CA PRO A 441 8.12 6.65 16.87
C PRO A 441 8.07 5.72 15.65
N HIS A 442 7.06 5.92 14.81
CA HIS A 442 6.80 5.11 13.63
C HIS A 442 7.90 5.32 12.59
N LYS A 443 8.47 4.25 12.02
CA LYS A 443 9.67 4.39 11.16
C LYS A 443 9.38 5.11 9.85
N ARG A 444 8.17 4.91 9.33
CA ARG A 444 7.64 5.59 8.13
C ARG A 444 7.01 6.95 8.44
N MET A 445 7.14 7.48 9.66
CA MET A 445 6.68 8.82 10.03
C MET A 445 5.15 9.05 9.91
N VAL A 446 4.35 7.99 9.99
CA VAL A 446 2.88 8.10 9.94
C VAL A 446 2.33 8.82 11.17
N ASP A 447 2.96 8.62 12.32
CA ASP A 447 2.72 9.38 13.55
C ASP A 447 2.98 10.89 13.37
N ARG A 448 4.04 11.26 12.66
CA ARG A 448 4.34 12.67 12.33
C ARG A 448 3.32 13.26 11.37
N GLU A 449 2.82 12.47 10.42
CA GLU A 449 1.72 12.90 9.55
C GLU A 449 0.44 13.18 10.36
N LEU A 450 0.10 12.33 11.34
CA LEU A 450 -1.04 12.59 12.23
C LEU A 450 -0.87 13.92 12.99
N ILE A 451 0.29 14.15 13.58
CA ILE A 451 0.58 15.42 14.27
C ILE A 451 0.45 16.60 13.29
N LEU A 452 0.97 16.47 12.07
CA LEU A 452 0.85 17.48 11.03
C LEU A 452 -0.62 17.74 10.64
N ARG A 453 -1.45 16.69 10.50
CA ARG A 453 -2.88 16.84 10.24
C ARG A 453 -3.58 17.63 11.33
N PHE A 454 -3.28 17.31 12.59
CA PHE A 454 -3.84 18.03 13.73
C PHE A 454 -3.54 19.53 13.65
N PHE A 455 -2.29 19.92 13.42
CA PHE A 455 -1.93 21.32 13.32
C PHE A 455 -2.44 22.00 12.05
N ALA A 456 -2.49 21.30 10.91
CA ALA A 456 -3.08 21.83 9.68
C ALA A 456 -4.56 22.21 9.90
N PHE A 457 -5.32 21.34 10.56
CA PHE A 457 -6.71 21.63 10.93
C PHE A 457 -6.81 22.69 12.02
N TRP A 458 -5.89 22.76 12.98
CA TRP A 458 -5.90 23.83 13.97
C TRP A 458 -5.63 25.22 13.35
N HIS A 459 -4.63 25.33 12.46
CA HIS A 459 -4.27 26.60 11.83
C HIS A 459 -5.24 27.04 10.74
N SER A 460 -5.71 26.11 9.92
CA SER A 460 -6.56 26.43 8.76
C SER A 460 -8.04 26.23 9.01
N THR A 461 -8.42 25.47 10.04
CA THR A 461 -9.77 24.95 10.31
C THR A 461 -10.27 23.99 9.23
N TYR A 462 -11.19 23.10 9.60
CA TYR A 462 -11.84 22.18 8.66
C TYR A 462 -12.70 22.91 7.61
N LEU A 463 -13.16 24.13 7.90
CA LEU A 463 -13.94 24.97 6.98
C LEU A 463 -13.13 25.46 5.76
N ARG A 464 -11.80 25.57 5.89
CA ARG A 464 -10.91 25.96 4.79
C ARG A 464 -10.17 24.76 4.18
N TYR A 465 -10.56 23.55 4.55
CA TYR A 465 -10.01 22.36 3.93
C TYR A 465 -10.41 22.30 2.45
N GLU A 466 -9.40 22.26 1.58
CA GLU A 466 -9.57 21.97 0.17
C GLU A 466 -8.77 20.70 -0.17
N PRO A 467 -9.43 19.67 -0.75
CA PRO A 467 -8.72 18.48 -1.18
C PRO A 467 -7.76 18.77 -2.34
N PRO A 468 -6.71 17.94 -2.54
CA PRO A 468 -6.40 16.74 -1.77
C PRO A 468 -5.72 17.02 -0.42
N MET A 469 -5.89 16.09 0.54
CA MET A 469 -5.16 16.10 1.81
C MET A 469 -3.64 16.26 1.62
N LYS A 470 -3.08 15.66 0.56
CA LYS A 470 -1.66 15.81 0.20
C LYS A 470 -1.27 17.29 0.06
N SER A 471 -2.01 18.08 -0.72
CA SER A 471 -1.77 19.52 -0.90
C SER A 471 -2.06 20.32 0.36
N PHE A 472 -3.11 19.96 1.10
CA PHE A 472 -3.44 20.63 2.37
C PHE A 472 -2.26 20.57 3.36
N LEU A 473 -1.66 19.39 3.54
CA LEU A 473 -0.51 19.20 4.42
C LEU A 473 0.78 19.79 3.84
N ASN A 474 0.95 19.78 2.52
CA ASN A 474 2.07 20.45 1.85
C ASN A 474 2.07 21.96 2.08
N ASN A 475 0.89 22.59 2.00
CA ASN A 475 0.72 24.02 2.25
C ASN A 475 1.03 24.37 3.71
N GLU A 476 0.57 23.56 4.66
CA GLU A 476 0.89 23.69 6.08
C GLU A 476 2.41 23.63 6.32
N MET A 477 3.09 22.60 5.81
CA MET A 477 4.55 22.46 5.92
C MET A 477 5.31 23.62 5.28
N SER A 478 4.83 24.12 4.14
CA SER A 478 5.46 25.25 3.45
C SER A 478 5.32 26.54 4.25
N LYS A 479 4.13 26.81 4.80
CA LYS A 479 3.82 28.06 5.51
C LYS A 479 4.53 28.16 6.85
N TYR A 480 4.55 27.06 7.60
CA TYR A 480 5.12 27.01 8.95
C TYR A 480 6.54 26.42 8.97
N ARG A 481 7.23 26.34 7.81
CA ARG A 481 8.56 25.72 7.66
C ARG A 481 9.56 26.16 8.74
N ASN A 482 9.59 27.46 9.04
CA ASN A 482 10.54 28.10 9.95
C ASN A 482 9.84 28.67 11.19
N LEU A 483 9.34 27.79 12.07
CA LEU A 483 8.72 28.19 13.33
C LEU A 483 9.71 28.90 14.26
N ASN A 484 9.25 29.95 14.94
CA ASN A 484 9.97 30.54 16.06
C ASN A 484 9.69 29.76 17.38
N GLU A 485 10.46 30.04 18.44
CA GLU A 485 10.30 29.32 19.72
C GLU A 485 8.95 29.54 20.40
N GLU A 486 8.34 30.72 20.25
CA GLU A 486 7.02 31.01 20.83
C GLU A 486 5.92 30.17 20.17
N GLU A 487 5.95 30.08 18.84
CA GLU A 487 5.05 29.22 18.06
C GLU A 487 5.23 27.75 18.42
N LYS A 488 6.49 27.28 18.50
CA LYS A 488 6.81 25.91 18.92
C LYS A 488 6.23 25.61 20.30
N GLU A 489 6.40 26.51 21.27
CA GLU A 489 5.90 26.32 22.62
C GLU A 489 4.37 26.29 22.69
N LYS A 490 3.69 27.16 21.93
CA LYS A 490 2.23 27.15 21.82
C LYS A 490 1.72 25.82 21.28
N MET A 491 2.35 25.31 20.23
CA MET A 491 2.01 24.02 19.60
C MET A 491 2.28 22.84 20.54
N ARG A 492 3.40 22.84 21.29
CA ARG A 492 3.71 21.83 22.32
C ARG A 492 2.62 21.76 23.39
N LYS A 493 2.26 22.91 23.96
CA LYS A 493 1.23 23.00 25.01
C LYS A 493 -0.11 22.50 24.51
N LEU A 494 -0.52 22.92 23.32
CA LEU A 494 -1.79 22.51 22.73
C LEU A 494 -1.82 21.00 22.47
N PHE A 495 -0.79 20.46 21.81
CA PHE A 495 -0.71 19.02 21.52
C PHE A 495 -0.76 18.19 22.80
N LYS A 496 0.03 18.58 23.81
CA LYS A 496 0.03 17.89 25.11
C LYS A 496 -1.35 17.92 25.77
N LYS A 497 -2.02 19.08 25.79
CA LYS A 497 -3.38 19.21 26.32
C LYS A 497 -4.35 18.26 25.61
N SER A 498 -4.37 18.27 24.27
CA SER A 498 -5.26 17.42 23.48
C SER A 498 -4.99 15.92 23.71
N ILE A 499 -3.72 15.51 23.82
CA ILE A 499 -3.35 14.12 24.14
C ILE A 499 -3.80 13.73 25.55
N ASP A 500 -3.59 14.58 26.55
CA ASP A 500 -3.98 14.31 27.93
C ASP A 500 -5.50 14.13 28.07
N LEU A 501 -6.27 14.99 27.39
CA LEU A 501 -7.74 14.90 27.37
C LEU A 501 -8.22 13.65 26.60
N THR A 502 -7.64 13.39 25.43
CA THR A 502 -7.94 12.19 24.65
C THR A 502 -7.70 10.91 25.44
N LYS A 503 -6.54 10.82 26.11
CA LYS A 503 -6.19 9.68 26.96
C LYS A 503 -7.18 9.53 28.11
N THR A 504 -7.60 10.64 28.73
CA THR A 504 -8.55 10.61 29.85
C THR A 504 -9.93 10.14 29.41
N VAL A 505 -10.41 10.59 28.24
CA VAL A 505 -11.76 10.26 27.77
C VAL A 505 -11.82 8.88 27.11
N PHE A 506 -10.87 8.54 26.23
CA PHE A 506 -10.96 7.36 25.38
C PHE A 506 -9.96 6.25 25.72
N GLY A 507 -8.91 6.53 26.48
CA GLY A 507 -7.92 5.54 26.90
C GLY A 507 -7.32 4.75 25.72
N GLU A 508 -7.22 3.43 25.87
CA GLU A 508 -6.68 2.54 24.83
C GLU A 508 -7.55 2.47 23.56
N ASN A 509 -8.81 2.91 23.62
CA ASN A 509 -9.73 2.92 22.48
C ASN A 509 -9.61 4.19 21.63
N SER A 510 -8.71 5.11 21.99
CA SER A 510 -8.46 6.34 21.24
C SER A 510 -8.22 6.05 19.76
N PHE A 511 -8.89 6.83 18.89
CA PHE A 511 -8.74 6.78 17.43
C PHE A 511 -9.12 5.44 16.77
N ARG A 512 -9.76 4.52 17.50
CA ARG A 512 -10.22 3.22 17.00
C ARG A 512 -11.71 3.28 16.77
N ARG A 513 -12.19 2.51 15.80
CA ARG A 513 -13.64 2.36 15.58
C ARG A 513 -14.20 1.31 16.51
N PHE A 514 -15.44 1.54 16.96
CA PHE A 514 -16.26 0.50 17.55
C PHE A 514 -17.09 -0.18 16.45
N GLN A 515 -17.07 -1.51 16.41
CA GLN A 515 -17.87 -2.32 15.49
C GLN A 515 -19.02 -2.95 16.28
N VAL A 516 -20.25 -2.74 15.81
CA VAL A 516 -21.45 -3.34 16.43
C VAL A 516 -21.34 -4.86 16.35
N GLY A 517 -21.83 -5.51 17.41
CA GLY A 517 -21.92 -6.96 17.48
C GLY A 517 -22.80 -7.56 16.38
N ASN A 518 -22.71 -8.87 16.21
CA ASN A 518 -23.59 -9.63 15.33
C ASN A 518 -24.46 -10.58 16.17
N GLU A 519 -25.33 -11.36 15.52
CA GLU A 519 -26.24 -12.29 16.20
C GLU A 519 -25.50 -13.33 17.08
N THR A 520 -24.23 -13.61 16.79
CA THR A 520 -23.39 -14.58 17.54
C THR A 520 -22.51 -13.95 18.62
N ASP A 521 -22.24 -12.65 18.56
CA ASP A 521 -21.51 -11.88 19.56
C ASP A 521 -22.12 -10.47 19.65
N PRO A 522 -23.15 -10.27 20.51
CA PRO A 522 -23.93 -9.04 20.54
C PRO A 522 -23.19 -7.85 21.17
N ASN A 523 -22.06 -8.10 21.84
CA ASN A 523 -21.37 -7.06 22.63
C ASN A 523 -20.52 -6.11 21.78
N GLY A 524 -20.33 -6.41 20.49
CA GLY A 524 -19.47 -5.62 19.60
C GLY A 524 -18.00 -5.63 20.02
N MET A 525 -17.15 -4.95 19.26
CA MET A 525 -15.73 -4.89 19.57
C MET A 525 -15.04 -3.64 19.02
N TRP A 526 -14.04 -3.17 19.77
CA TRP A 526 -13.11 -2.15 19.29
C TRP A 526 -12.08 -2.73 18.33
N GLU A 527 -11.72 -1.96 17.30
CA GLU A 527 -10.61 -2.29 16.42
C GLU A 527 -9.28 -2.29 17.19
N LYS A 528 -8.74 -3.46 17.50
CA LYS A 528 -7.60 -3.58 18.44
C LYS A 528 -6.30 -2.94 17.94
N ARG A 529 -6.05 -2.96 16.63
CA ARG A 529 -4.74 -2.58 16.05
C ARG A 529 -4.79 -1.47 15.01
N LYS A 530 -5.98 -1.07 14.57
CA LYS A 530 -6.12 -0.14 13.44
C LYS A 530 -6.46 1.25 13.96
N ILE A 531 -5.63 2.23 13.61
CA ILE A 531 -5.87 3.64 13.89
C ILE A 531 -6.58 4.25 12.70
N ASN A 532 -7.69 4.93 12.96
CA ASN A 532 -8.45 5.64 11.97
C ASN A 532 -8.02 7.11 11.94
N LYS A 533 -7.38 7.56 10.84
CA LYS A 533 -6.89 8.93 10.70
C LYS A 533 -8.02 9.98 10.80
N ALA A 534 -9.21 9.66 10.31
CA ALA A 534 -10.36 10.57 10.36
C ALA A 534 -10.90 10.74 11.78
N LEU A 535 -10.93 9.66 12.58
CA LEU A 535 -11.21 9.74 14.02
C LEU A 535 -10.12 10.50 14.77
N PHE A 536 -8.86 10.31 14.40
CA PHE A 536 -7.76 11.08 14.96
C PHE A 536 -7.97 12.59 14.77
N ASP A 537 -8.31 13.02 13.55
CA ASP A 537 -8.55 14.43 13.24
C ASP A 537 -9.56 15.07 14.21
N ILE A 538 -10.73 14.44 14.37
CA ILE A 538 -11.86 15.02 15.13
C ILE A 538 -11.68 14.88 16.64
N VAL A 539 -11.09 13.78 17.12
CA VAL A 539 -10.85 13.58 18.56
C VAL A 539 -9.80 14.56 19.06
N MET A 540 -8.72 14.76 18.29
CA MET A 540 -7.68 15.71 18.67
C MET A 540 -8.16 17.16 18.57
N TYR A 541 -8.86 17.50 17.48
CA TYR A 541 -9.39 18.84 17.25
C TYR A 541 -10.50 19.21 18.24
N GLY A 542 -11.39 18.27 18.57
CA GLY A 542 -12.53 18.48 19.45
C GLY A 542 -12.15 18.95 20.87
N PHE A 543 -10.91 18.73 21.32
CA PHE A 543 -10.42 19.19 22.62
C PHE A 543 -9.60 20.49 22.59
N VAL A 544 -9.40 21.10 21.42
CA VAL A 544 -8.58 22.32 21.27
C VAL A 544 -9.10 23.46 22.15
N ASP A 545 -10.41 23.69 22.13
CA ASP A 545 -11.06 24.85 22.78
C ASP A 545 -11.56 24.57 24.20
N TYR A 546 -11.30 23.37 24.74
CA TYR A 546 -11.79 22.97 26.05
C TYR A 546 -10.67 22.74 27.05
N GLU A 547 -10.98 23.00 28.32
CA GLU A 547 -10.09 22.77 29.44
C GLU A 547 -10.49 21.51 30.23
N LYS A 548 -9.53 20.97 31.00
CA LYS A 548 -9.70 19.69 31.72
C LYS A 548 -10.92 19.65 32.63
N HIS A 549 -11.22 20.76 33.31
CA HIS A 549 -12.37 20.84 34.22
C HIS A 549 -13.73 20.80 33.50
N GLN A 550 -13.79 21.10 32.21
CA GLN A 550 -15.01 21.02 31.40
C GLN A 550 -15.21 19.63 30.81
N ILE A 551 -14.11 18.95 30.43
CA ILE A 551 -14.14 17.66 29.75
C ILE A 551 -14.27 16.49 30.74
N VAL A 552 -13.48 16.47 31.81
CA VAL A 552 -13.39 15.30 32.70
C VAL A 552 -14.75 14.90 33.31
N PRO A 553 -15.58 15.83 33.80
CA PRO A 553 -16.92 15.48 34.33
C PRO A 553 -17.86 14.88 33.28
N ASN A 554 -17.65 15.18 32.00
CA ASN A 554 -18.49 14.72 30.88
C ASN A 554 -17.83 13.60 30.06
N SER A 555 -16.75 13.00 30.57
CA SER A 555 -15.94 12.04 29.81
C SER A 555 -16.72 10.81 29.35
N ASP A 556 -17.61 10.27 30.18
CA ASP A 556 -18.44 9.13 29.80
C ASP A 556 -19.48 9.52 28.73
N ALA A 557 -20.15 10.67 28.89
CA ALA A 557 -21.11 11.17 27.89
C ALA A 557 -20.45 11.40 26.53
N ILE A 558 -19.27 12.04 26.49
CA ILE A 558 -18.51 12.25 25.26
C ILE A 558 -18.15 10.91 24.60
N ARG A 559 -17.76 9.91 25.40
CA ARG A 559 -17.42 8.58 24.90
C ARG A 559 -18.63 7.87 24.32
N GLU A 560 -19.76 7.89 25.02
CA GLU A 560 -21.01 7.27 24.60
C GLU A 560 -21.55 7.90 23.32
N GLU A 561 -21.53 9.23 23.22
CA GLU A 561 -21.95 9.94 22.01
C GLU A 561 -21.07 9.61 20.80
N LEU A 562 -19.74 9.56 20.96
CA LEU A 562 -18.86 9.15 19.86
C LEU A 562 -19.11 7.70 19.44
N ILE A 563 -19.39 6.79 20.38
CA ILE A 563 -19.79 5.40 20.06
C ILE A 563 -21.12 5.39 19.32
N TRP A 564 -22.08 6.20 19.75
CA TRP A 564 -23.38 6.32 19.10
C TRP A 564 -23.22 6.78 17.65
N LEU A 565 -22.43 7.84 17.40
CA LEU A 565 -22.11 8.31 16.05
C LEU A 565 -21.46 7.22 15.19
N MET A 566 -20.53 6.44 15.76
CA MET A 566 -19.87 5.33 15.05
C MET A 566 -20.78 4.12 14.75
N THR A 567 -21.97 4.04 15.35
CA THR A 567 -22.85 2.86 15.29
C THR A 567 -24.22 3.14 14.69
N HIS A 568 -24.73 4.36 14.80
CA HIS A 568 -26.09 4.74 14.43
C HIS A 568 -26.15 5.89 13.39
N ASP A 569 -25.14 6.76 13.32
CA ASP A 569 -25.12 7.85 12.33
C ASP A 569 -24.38 7.42 11.05
N GLN A 570 -25.13 7.06 10.01
CA GLN A 570 -24.54 6.58 8.76
C GLN A 570 -23.71 7.65 8.03
N GLU A 571 -24.06 8.93 8.15
CA GLU A 571 -23.31 10.02 7.51
C GLU A 571 -21.93 10.17 8.16
N PHE A 572 -21.88 10.08 9.49
CA PHE A 572 -20.65 10.05 10.27
C PHE A 572 -19.83 8.78 10.01
N ILE A 573 -20.46 7.61 10.02
CA ILE A 573 -19.77 6.34 9.73
C ILE A 573 -19.11 6.40 8.36
N ASP A 574 -19.81 6.87 7.35
CA ASP A 574 -19.26 7.01 6.02
C ASP A 574 -18.11 8.03 5.99
N SER A 575 -18.22 9.15 6.71
CA SER A 575 -17.21 10.21 6.72
C SER A 575 -15.88 9.81 7.39
N ILE A 576 -15.90 8.77 8.22
CA ILE A 576 -14.69 8.19 8.83
C ILE A 576 -14.24 6.87 8.17
N THR A 577 -14.96 6.34 7.16
CA THR A 577 -14.65 5.05 6.51
C THR A 577 -14.46 5.09 5.01
N LEU A 578 -15.12 6.01 4.30
CA LEU A 578 -15.17 6.05 2.84
C LEU A 578 -14.71 7.43 2.36
N SER A 579 -13.74 7.44 1.43
CA SER A 579 -13.22 8.67 0.81
C SER A 579 -13.00 9.79 1.85
N THR A 580 -12.32 9.46 2.95
CA THR A 580 -12.21 10.31 4.15
C THR A 580 -11.51 11.66 3.89
N ASN A 581 -10.88 11.81 2.73
CA ASN A 581 -10.26 13.06 2.29
C ASN A 581 -11.20 13.95 1.44
N ASP A 582 -12.42 13.51 1.11
CA ASP A 582 -13.40 14.34 0.39
C ASP A 582 -13.83 15.51 1.26
N LYS A 583 -13.97 16.70 0.66
CA LYS A 583 -14.35 17.93 1.37
C LYS A 583 -15.61 17.77 2.20
N SER A 584 -16.67 17.21 1.61
CA SER A 584 -17.93 16.97 2.32
C SER A 584 -17.76 16.03 3.51
N ARG A 585 -16.97 14.96 3.39
CA ARG A 585 -16.71 14.01 4.48
C ARG A 585 -15.88 14.65 5.60
N VAL A 586 -14.90 15.50 5.26
CA VAL A 586 -14.18 16.29 6.27
C VAL A 586 -15.15 17.21 7.00
N LEU A 587 -15.97 17.99 6.31
CA LEU A 587 -16.94 18.88 6.95
C LEU A 587 -17.90 18.09 7.87
N THR A 588 -18.54 17.03 7.35
CA THR A 588 -19.51 16.23 8.11
C THR A 588 -18.91 15.67 9.40
N ARG A 589 -17.70 15.10 9.38
CA ARG A 589 -17.14 14.50 10.61
C ARG A 589 -16.72 15.51 11.67
N PHE A 590 -16.41 16.75 11.26
CA PHE A 590 -16.03 17.81 12.20
C PHE A 590 -17.25 18.56 12.76
N GLU A 591 -18.36 18.61 12.02
CA GLU A 591 -19.62 19.22 12.46
C GLU A 591 -20.43 18.32 13.41
N LYS A 592 -20.37 17.00 13.20
CA LYS A 592 -20.93 15.97 14.07
C LYS A 592 -20.02 15.75 15.27
#